data_AF-A0A9D0UEH2-F1
#
_entry.id   AF-A0A9D0UEH2-F1
#
_cell.length_a   1.000
_cell.length_b   1.000
_cell.length_c   1.000
_cell.angle_alpha   90.00
_cell.angle_beta   90.00
_cell.angle_gamma   90.00
#
_symmetry.space_group_name_H-M   'P 1'
#
loop_
_entity.id
_entity.type
_entity.pdbx_description
1 polymer ?
#
loop_
_entity_poly.entity_id
_entity_poly.type
_entity_poly.pdbx_seq_one_letter_code
_entity_poly.pdbx_strand_id
1 'polypeptide(L)'
;MIMFNRLLLQGTTYHLVIIAVLLLPQPLMAAPLTLILVNKVTGEPVEDATVVLGRNGSEHKTTNAQGKVSFKDVRFPIQLKILAIGYAAVQFPLNPKKRSVKILLTPLAVESEGLEVVADRILEKASKITLNHEEITTAPGGQGDALKVIQSLPGVVTVNGNSGMMYIRGSSPENNGVWINTLPVGYLYHWGGLRSTLNPALVEDFNLFLGGYSVEYMDRLGGMLDIRLRAPRKDRFHQRYSIGTFESSFLIEGPIGAANGNDSFYIAARRSYIDLFISPDTFNSALGNEDKNDDQVITVPRFYDAQALWRHELSNGTVELQYFSAGDELKLDNRTTANSDPELVGELSQDSSYQTVGLTWQQQWGSRWSSHLALSQGEQRDSISVGTDADTGLPYFADSIVRTT
;
A
#
# COMPACT_ATOMS: atom_id res chain seq x y z
N MET A 1 -14.94 83.64 -4.02
CA MET A 1 -16.39 83.90 -3.91
C MET A 1 -17.03 82.79 -3.07
N ILE A 2 -16.89 82.88 -1.74
CA ILE A 2 -17.82 82.36 -0.72
C ILE A 2 -17.59 83.33 0.46
N MET A 3 -18.56 84.22 0.70
CA MET A 3 -18.61 85.11 1.86
C MET A 3 -19.33 84.37 2.99
N PHE A 4 -18.89 84.51 4.24
CA PHE A 4 -19.82 84.79 5.34
C PHE A 4 -19.11 85.40 6.57
N ASN A 5 -19.72 86.49 7.03
CA ASN A 5 -19.76 87.12 8.35
C ASN A 5 -18.52 87.72 9.05
N ARG A 6 -18.62 89.05 9.19
CA ARG A 6 -18.08 89.89 10.26
C ARG A 6 -18.63 89.48 11.64
N LEU A 7 -17.80 89.58 12.68
CA LEU A 7 -18.19 90.21 13.94
C LEU A 7 -16.96 90.82 14.63
N LEU A 8 -17.21 91.94 15.29
CA LEU A 8 -16.27 92.87 15.93
C LEU A 8 -15.71 92.33 17.25
N LEU A 9 -14.52 92.78 17.66
CA LEU A 9 -14.30 93.67 18.83
C LEU A 9 -12.82 93.69 19.29
N GLN A 10 -12.31 94.92 19.38
CA GLN A 10 -11.48 95.49 20.45
C GLN A 10 -10.24 94.74 20.98
N GLY A 11 -9.09 95.37 20.75
CA GLY A 11 -8.28 95.86 21.88
C GLY A 11 -6.93 95.19 22.09
N THR A 12 -5.96 96.03 22.41
CA THR A 12 -4.61 95.76 22.95
C THR A 12 -3.54 95.29 21.96
N THR A 13 -2.80 96.28 21.46
CA THR A 13 -1.49 96.16 20.80
C THR A 13 -0.45 95.74 21.84
N TYR A 14 -0.08 94.46 21.87
CA TYR A 14 1.13 93.99 22.55
C TYR A 14 2.28 93.96 21.54
N HIS A 15 3.34 94.74 21.79
CA HIS A 15 4.60 94.62 21.07
C HIS A 15 5.27 93.29 21.44
N LEU A 16 5.02 92.24 20.64
CA LEU A 16 5.75 91.00 20.73
C LEU A 16 7.10 91.17 20.00
N VAL A 17 8.17 91.26 20.77
CA VAL A 17 9.55 91.18 20.29
C VAL A 17 9.77 89.79 19.68
N ILE A 18 9.91 89.73 18.36
CA ILE A 18 10.31 88.51 17.66
C ILE A 18 11.81 88.30 17.91
N ILE A 19 12.15 87.41 18.85
CA ILE A 19 13.50 86.82 18.92
C ILE A 19 13.55 85.73 17.86
N ALA A 20 14.11 86.05 16.69
CA ALA A 20 14.47 85.08 15.69
C ALA A 20 15.69 84.29 16.20
N VAL A 21 15.43 83.14 16.84
CA VAL A 21 16.48 82.14 17.07
C VAL A 21 16.83 81.56 15.69
N LEU A 22 17.97 81.97 15.14
CA LEU A 22 18.60 81.29 14.01
C LEU A 22 18.90 79.84 14.43
N LEU A 23 18.04 78.91 14.02
CA LEU A 23 18.34 77.49 13.96
C LEU A 23 19.37 77.28 12.84
N LEU A 24 20.66 77.47 13.18
CA LEU A 24 21.76 77.00 12.34
C LEU A 24 21.59 75.47 12.18
N PRO A 25 21.45 74.94 10.95
CA PRO A 25 21.45 73.50 10.74
C PRO A 25 22.79 72.96 11.23
N GLN A 26 22.77 72.13 12.27
CA GLN A 26 23.99 71.50 12.75
C GLN A 26 24.56 70.65 11.60
N PRO A 27 25.86 70.81 11.26
CA PRO A 27 26.46 70.03 10.20
C PRO A 27 26.33 68.55 10.54
N LEU A 28 25.81 67.77 9.59
CA LEU A 28 25.73 66.31 9.66
C LEU A 28 27.17 65.76 9.63
N MET A 29 27.84 65.77 10.78
CA MET A 29 29.26 65.39 10.90
C MET A 29 29.40 63.89 10.59
N ALA A 30 30.14 63.58 9.52
CA ALA A 30 30.59 62.23 9.25
C ALA A 30 31.62 61.83 10.32
N ALA A 31 31.50 60.61 10.85
CA ALA A 31 32.39 60.11 11.88
C ALA A 31 32.61 58.60 11.75
N PRO A 32 33.73 58.07 12.25
CA PRO A 32 34.00 56.65 12.18
C PRO A 32 33.03 55.87 13.09
N LEU A 33 32.61 54.71 12.60
CA LEU A 33 31.76 53.76 13.32
C LEU A 33 32.41 52.40 13.31
N THR A 34 32.55 51.80 14.49
CA THR A 34 32.97 50.40 14.66
C THR A 34 31.84 49.63 15.30
N LEU A 35 31.47 48.50 14.71
CA LEU A 35 30.49 47.58 15.26
C LEU A 35 31.18 46.28 15.66
N ILE A 36 30.71 45.70 16.77
CA ILE A 36 31.13 44.38 17.24
C ILE A 36 29.87 43.52 17.37
N LEU A 37 29.72 42.56 16.47
CA LEU A 37 28.60 41.63 16.42
C LEU A 37 28.94 40.38 17.21
N VAL A 38 28.05 40.04 18.15
CA VAL A 38 28.19 38.86 19.00
C VAL A 38 26.88 38.11 19.10
N ASN A 39 26.97 36.80 19.27
CA ASN A 39 25.84 35.94 19.57
C ASN A 39 25.24 36.34 20.93
N LYS A 40 23.93 36.61 20.97
CA LYS A 40 23.22 36.99 22.20
C LYS A 40 23.27 35.90 23.27
N VAL A 41 23.34 34.63 22.87
CA VAL A 41 23.29 33.46 23.77
C VAL A 41 24.69 33.04 24.21
N THR A 42 25.60 32.77 23.27
CA THR A 42 26.94 32.25 23.60
C THR A 42 27.94 33.36 23.93
N GLY A 43 27.67 34.60 23.51
CA GLY A 43 28.60 35.73 23.65
C GLY A 43 29.76 35.73 22.65
N GLU A 44 29.84 34.72 21.78
CA GLU A 44 30.90 34.56 20.79
C GLU A 44 30.78 35.59 19.64
N PRO A 45 31.90 35.99 19.01
CA PRO A 45 31.86 36.87 17.85
C PRO A 45 31.15 36.23 16.65
N VAL A 46 30.41 37.05 15.88
CA VAL A 46 29.76 36.60 14.64
C VAL A 46 30.59 37.05 13.44
N GLU A 47 31.29 36.10 12.83
CA GLU A 47 32.05 36.28 11.59
C GLU A 47 31.13 36.33 10.36
N ASP A 48 31.60 36.97 9.27
CA ASP A 48 30.94 37.05 7.97
C ASP A 48 29.51 37.65 7.96
N ALA A 49 29.14 38.36 9.03
CA ALA A 49 27.89 39.10 9.09
C ALA A 49 27.97 40.35 8.20
N THR A 50 27.05 40.47 7.26
CA THR A 50 26.95 41.62 6.36
C THR A 50 26.25 42.78 7.06
N VAL A 51 26.97 43.89 7.24
CA VAL A 51 26.45 45.16 7.75
C VAL A 51 26.25 46.14 6.61
N VAL A 52 25.02 46.63 6.48
CA VAL A 52 24.60 47.57 5.45
C VAL A 52 24.22 48.91 6.09
N LEU A 53 24.77 50.00 5.57
CA LEU A 53 24.49 51.37 5.98
C LEU A 53 23.50 52.05 5.02
N GLY A 54 22.44 52.65 5.59
CA GLY A 54 21.45 53.42 4.83
C GLY A 54 20.37 52.57 4.17
N ARG A 55 19.26 53.22 3.76
CA ARG A 55 18.11 52.54 3.13
C ARG A 55 18.39 52.01 1.72
N ASN A 56 19.38 52.57 1.03
CA ASN A 56 19.67 52.27 -0.37
C ASN A 56 20.77 51.21 -0.55
N GLY A 57 21.36 50.72 0.54
CA GLY A 57 22.32 49.60 0.51
C GLY A 57 23.70 49.90 -0.11
N SER A 58 24.03 51.17 -0.36
CA SER A 58 25.21 51.57 -1.12
C SER A 58 26.55 51.36 -0.42
N GLU A 59 26.57 51.27 0.92
CA GLU A 59 27.79 50.99 1.69
C GLU A 59 27.55 49.77 2.58
N HIS A 60 28.29 48.69 2.32
CA HIS A 60 28.21 47.45 3.08
C HIS A 60 29.60 46.84 3.29
N LYS A 61 29.77 46.14 4.41
CA LYS A 61 30.98 45.39 4.76
C LYS A 61 30.62 44.16 5.59
N THR A 62 31.48 43.16 5.58
CA THR A 62 31.36 41.97 6.43
C THR A 62 32.22 42.11 7.70
N THR A 63 31.83 41.40 8.76
CA THR A 63 32.66 41.28 9.98
C THR A 63 33.79 40.28 9.78
N ASN A 64 34.91 40.51 10.50
CA ASN A 64 36.02 39.56 10.57
C ASN A 64 35.78 38.46 11.63
N ALA A 65 36.75 37.54 11.80
CA ALA A 65 36.75 36.49 12.83
C ALA A 65 36.53 36.97 14.28
N GLN A 66 36.76 38.25 14.59
CA GLN A 66 36.46 38.84 15.90
C GLN A 66 35.12 39.56 15.93
N GLY A 67 34.25 39.34 14.94
CA GLY A 67 32.93 39.94 14.81
C GLY A 67 32.95 41.45 14.59
N LYS A 68 34.09 42.01 14.17
CA LYS A 68 34.31 43.46 14.10
C LYS A 68 34.23 43.97 12.66
N VAL A 69 33.58 45.13 12.50
CA VAL A 69 33.55 45.88 11.23
C VAL A 69 33.67 47.38 11.48
N SER A 70 34.40 48.10 10.62
CA SER A 70 34.63 49.54 10.76
C SER A 70 34.35 50.33 9.48
N PHE A 71 33.66 51.45 9.64
CA PHE A 71 33.32 52.45 8.63
C PHE A 71 33.96 53.78 9.03
N LYS A 72 34.49 54.53 8.05
CA LYS A 72 35.29 55.73 8.32
C LYS A 72 34.44 57.01 8.40
N ASP A 73 33.45 57.15 7.52
CA ASP A 73 32.72 58.41 7.30
C ASP A 73 31.21 58.24 7.38
N VAL A 74 30.70 57.80 8.54
CA VAL A 74 29.26 57.57 8.73
C VAL A 74 28.56 58.84 9.21
N ARG A 75 27.54 59.27 8.46
CA ARG A 75 26.67 60.39 8.85
C ARG A 75 25.48 59.88 9.66
N PHE A 76 25.24 60.46 10.83
CA PHE A 76 24.17 60.06 11.75
C PHE A 76 23.01 61.07 11.76
N PRO A 77 21.77 60.65 12.09
CA PRO A 77 21.34 59.28 12.36
C PRO A 77 21.31 58.43 11.08
N ILE A 78 21.63 57.13 11.19
CA ILE A 78 21.68 56.22 10.05
C ILE A 78 20.82 54.98 10.28
N GLN A 79 20.21 54.45 9.22
CA GLN A 79 19.54 53.14 9.27
C GLN A 79 20.58 52.04 9.09
N LEU A 80 20.64 51.11 10.04
CA LEU A 80 21.52 49.95 9.98
C LEU A 80 20.70 48.72 9.63
N LYS A 81 21.19 47.88 8.71
CA LYS A 81 20.65 46.54 8.46
C LYS A 81 21.78 45.52 8.57
N ILE A 82 21.58 44.48 9.39
CA ILE A 82 22.55 43.40 9.59
C ILE A 82 21.93 42.09 9.14
N LEU A 83 22.69 41.33 8.35
CA LEU A 83 22.35 40.00 7.85
C LEU A 83 23.48 39.03 8.21
N ALA A 84 23.15 37.93 8.87
CA ALA A 84 24.10 36.86 9.17
C ALA A 84 23.37 35.51 9.05
N ILE A 85 24.05 34.51 8.50
CA ILE A 85 23.49 33.16 8.33
C ILE A 85 23.20 32.57 9.71
N GLY A 86 21.99 32.03 9.92
CA GLY A 86 21.58 31.45 11.20
C GLY A 86 21.18 32.48 12.27
N TYR A 87 21.04 33.77 11.93
CA TYR A 87 20.59 34.82 12.85
C TYR A 87 19.41 35.60 12.28
N ALA A 88 18.56 36.12 13.16
CA ALA A 88 17.45 36.98 12.76
C ALA A 88 17.99 38.28 12.16
N ALA A 89 17.47 38.71 11.01
CA ALA A 89 17.85 39.97 10.40
C ALA A 89 17.46 41.14 11.32
N VAL A 90 18.40 42.06 11.56
CA VAL A 90 18.19 43.19 12.47
C VAL A 90 18.24 44.50 11.69
N GLN A 91 17.21 45.34 11.83
CA GLN A 91 17.15 46.66 11.19
C GLN A 91 16.67 47.73 12.17
N PHE A 92 17.45 48.78 12.38
CA PHE A 92 17.09 49.87 13.29
C PHE A 92 17.85 51.17 12.99
N PRO A 93 17.29 52.34 13.37
CA PRO A 93 18.01 53.61 13.32
C PRO A 93 19.08 53.66 14.42
N LEU A 94 20.30 53.99 14.06
CA LEU A 94 21.46 54.13 14.94
C LEU A 94 21.88 55.61 15.03
N ASN A 95 21.92 56.13 16.25
CA ASN A 95 22.52 57.43 16.58
C ASN A 95 23.39 57.28 17.85
N PRO A 96 24.62 56.77 17.71
CA PRO A 96 25.33 56.25 18.86
C PRO A 96 26.11 57.36 19.58
N LYS A 97 26.04 57.36 20.92
CA LYS A 97 26.85 58.26 21.76
C LYS A 97 28.34 57.87 21.78
N LYS A 98 28.65 56.62 21.45
CA LYS A 98 30.01 56.06 21.36
C LYS A 98 30.29 55.57 19.94
N ARG A 99 31.53 55.70 19.46
CA ARG A 99 31.91 55.29 18.11
C ARG A 99 32.16 53.78 17.97
N SER A 100 32.22 53.05 19.08
CA SER A 100 32.24 51.59 19.12
C SER A 100 30.94 51.09 19.75
N VAL A 101 30.19 50.28 19.02
CA VAL A 101 28.87 49.77 19.44
C VAL A 101 28.86 48.25 19.35
N LYS A 102 28.57 47.60 20.47
CA LYS A 102 28.35 46.14 20.53
C LYS A 102 26.88 45.85 20.21
N ILE A 103 26.63 44.94 19.28
CA ILE A 103 25.28 44.54 18.84
C ILE A 103 25.14 43.03 19.08
N LEU A 104 24.06 42.66 19.76
CA LEU A 104 23.73 41.28 20.09
C LEU A 104 22.79 40.72 19.02
N LEU A 105 23.22 39.69 18.30
CA LEU A 105 22.40 38.99 17.31
C LEU A 105 21.71 37.79 17.97
N THR A 106 20.40 37.70 17.78
CA THR A 106 19.62 36.55 18.25
C THR A 106 19.76 35.42 17.22
N PRO A 107 20.32 34.26 17.59
CA PRO A 107 20.36 33.11 16.69
C PRO A 107 18.93 32.71 16.34
N LEU A 108 18.68 32.40 15.07
CA LEU A 108 17.48 31.68 14.67
C LEU A 108 17.64 30.29 15.24
N ALA A 109 16.97 30.03 16.37
CA ALA A 109 16.72 28.67 16.78
C ALA A 109 15.91 28.05 15.65
N VAL A 110 16.56 27.28 14.79
CA VAL A 110 15.87 26.22 14.08
C VAL A 110 15.51 25.24 15.18
N GLU A 111 14.38 25.49 15.85
CA GLU A 111 13.59 24.37 16.32
C GLU A 111 13.32 23.57 15.05
N SER A 112 14.11 22.52 14.84
CA SER A 112 13.53 21.35 14.21
C SER A 112 12.32 21.08 15.08
N GLU A 113 11.10 21.31 14.56
CA GLU A 113 9.98 20.50 14.99
C GLU A 113 10.55 19.09 15.05
N GLY A 114 10.58 18.52 16.26
CA GLY A 114 11.21 17.24 16.48
C GLY A 114 10.74 16.31 15.37
N LEU A 115 11.66 15.58 14.75
CA LEU A 115 11.26 14.53 13.81
C LEU A 115 10.42 13.55 14.63
N GLU A 116 9.11 13.73 14.62
CA GLU A 116 8.16 12.80 15.20
C GLU A 116 8.18 11.60 14.26
N VAL A 117 9.08 10.66 14.55
CA VAL A 117 9.04 9.33 13.95
C VAL A 117 7.85 8.61 14.57
N VAL A 118 6.65 8.94 14.08
CA VAL A 118 5.46 8.12 14.30
C VAL A 118 5.62 6.90 13.40
N ALA A 119 6.28 5.88 13.93
CA ALA A 119 6.08 4.53 13.43
C ALA A 119 4.83 3.99 14.13
N ASP A 120 3.86 3.49 13.37
CA ASP A 120 2.87 2.61 13.96
C ASP A 120 3.62 1.52 14.72
N ARG A 121 3.25 1.30 15.99
CA ARG A 121 3.73 0.14 16.71
C ARG A 121 3.27 -1.07 15.89
N ILE A 122 4.20 -1.68 15.15
CA ILE A 122 4.00 -3.02 14.62
C ILE A 122 3.93 -3.89 15.88
N LEU A 123 2.70 -4.08 16.38
CA LEU A 123 2.41 -5.27 17.14
C LEU A 123 2.70 -6.39 16.15
N GLU A 124 3.92 -6.91 16.18
CA GLU A 124 4.15 -8.27 15.69
C GLU A 124 3.20 -9.12 16.52
N LYS A 125 2.02 -9.37 15.97
CA LYS A 125 1.21 -10.49 16.41
C LYS A 125 2.18 -11.65 16.21
N ALA A 126 2.70 -12.23 17.28
CA ALA A 126 3.67 -13.33 17.27
C ALA A 126 3.19 -14.61 16.52
N SER A 127 2.06 -14.49 15.82
CA SER A 127 1.37 -15.48 15.02
C SER A 127 1.16 -15.02 13.57
N LYS A 128 1.65 -13.86 13.10
CA LYS A 128 1.48 -13.40 11.70
C LYS A 128 2.77 -13.57 10.90
N ILE A 129 2.69 -14.25 9.76
CA ILE A 129 3.73 -14.36 8.75
C ILE A 129 3.19 -13.69 7.49
N THR A 130 3.94 -12.76 6.92
CA THR A 130 3.57 -12.08 5.67
C THR A 130 4.55 -12.50 4.58
N LEU A 131 4.04 -12.85 3.41
CA LEU A 131 4.83 -13.02 2.20
C LEU A 131 4.39 -12.00 1.16
N ASN A 132 5.32 -11.28 0.57
CA ASN A 132 5.04 -10.36 -0.53
C ASN A 132 5.07 -11.06 -1.89
N HIS A 133 4.63 -10.37 -2.94
CA HIS A 133 4.59 -10.90 -4.31
C HIS A 133 5.93 -11.50 -4.79
N GLU A 134 7.05 -10.86 -4.49
CA GLU A 134 8.37 -11.33 -4.91
C GLU A 134 8.72 -12.65 -4.21
N GLU A 135 8.51 -12.74 -2.89
CA GLU A 135 8.71 -13.97 -2.12
C GLU A 135 7.81 -15.11 -2.62
N ILE A 136 6.54 -14.82 -2.94
CA ILE A 136 5.58 -15.80 -3.44
C ILE A 136 5.98 -16.33 -4.82
N THR A 137 6.43 -15.45 -5.72
CA THR A 137 6.70 -15.82 -7.12
C THR A 137 8.10 -16.37 -7.36
N THR A 138 9.06 -16.07 -6.49
CA THR A 138 10.46 -16.53 -6.61
C THR A 138 10.81 -17.68 -5.67
N ALA A 139 9.90 -18.09 -4.78
CA ALA A 139 10.13 -19.18 -3.86
C ALA A 139 10.52 -20.49 -4.58
N PRO A 140 11.65 -21.12 -4.18
CA PRO A 140 12.02 -22.42 -4.71
C PRO A 140 11.01 -23.49 -4.31
N GLY A 141 10.83 -24.51 -5.14
CA GLY A 141 9.89 -25.61 -4.87
C GLY A 141 8.42 -25.32 -5.19
N GLY A 142 8.05 -24.05 -5.40
CA GLY A 142 6.69 -23.67 -5.77
C GLY A 142 6.30 -24.02 -7.21
N GLN A 143 7.26 -24.24 -8.12
CA GLN A 143 6.99 -24.48 -9.57
C GLN A 143 6.11 -23.37 -10.19
N GLY A 144 6.33 -22.12 -9.75
CA GLY A 144 5.52 -20.96 -10.16
C GLY A 144 4.07 -20.98 -9.66
N ASP A 145 3.75 -21.84 -8.70
CA ASP A 145 2.46 -21.92 -8.02
C ASP A 145 2.43 -20.96 -6.83
N ALA A 146 1.40 -20.12 -6.75
CA ALA A 146 1.32 -19.10 -5.72
C ALA A 146 1.16 -19.71 -4.33
N LEU A 147 0.27 -20.70 -4.15
CA LEU A 147 -0.07 -21.18 -2.82
C LEU A 147 0.91 -22.23 -2.28
N LYS A 148 1.67 -22.91 -3.14
CA LYS A 148 2.64 -23.93 -2.68
C LYS A 148 3.71 -23.37 -1.75
N VAL A 149 4.06 -22.08 -1.85
CA VAL A 149 5.00 -21.44 -0.92
C VAL A 149 4.54 -21.52 0.54
N ILE A 150 3.23 -21.54 0.77
CA ILE A 150 2.65 -21.57 2.13
C ILE A 150 3.01 -22.87 2.84
N GLN A 151 3.17 -23.96 2.09
CA GLN A 151 3.55 -25.26 2.64
C GLN A 151 4.98 -25.27 3.19
N SER A 152 5.81 -24.29 2.83
CA SER A 152 7.16 -24.08 3.37
C SER A 152 7.18 -23.26 4.66
N LEU A 153 6.06 -22.66 5.05
CA LEU A 153 6.00 -21.76 6.20
C LEU A 153 5.99 -22.53 7.52
N PRO A 154 6.68 -22.01 8.56
CA PRO A 154 6.68 -22.66 9.87
C PRO A 154 5.27 -22.71 10.47
N GLY A 155 4.90 -23.89 10.97
CA GLY A 155 3.57 -24.13 11.55
C GLY A 155 2.51 -24.52 10.53
N VAL A 156 2.85 -24.64 9.24
CA VAL A 156 2.01 -25.26 8.21
C VAL A 156 2.53 -26.66 7.92
N VAL A 157 1.64 -27.65 7.89
CA VAL A 157 1.94 -29.03 7.49
C VAL A 157 0.93 -29.45 6.44
N THR A 158 1.38 -30.19 5.43
CA THR A 158 0.51 -30.82 4.43
C THR A 158 0.74 -32.33 4.40
N VAL A 159 -0.30 -33.08 4.04
CA VAL A 159 -0.17 -34.54 3.88
C VAL A 159 0.61 -34.83 2.59
N ASN A 160 1.63 -35.68 2.69
CA ASN A 160 2.44 -36.16 1.57
C ASN A 160 3.12 -35.07 0.71
N GLY A 161 3.24 -33.83 1.20
CA GLY A 161 3.94 -32.72 0.54
C GLY A 161 3.30 -32.18 -0.74
N ASN A 162 2.20 -32.77 -1.20
CA ASN A 162 1.47 -32.37 -2.41
C ASN A 162 -0.02 -32.17 -2.16
N SER A 163 -0.48 -32.33 -0.91
CA SER A 163 -1.86 -32.03 -0.55
C SER A 163 -2.09 -30.53 -0.36
N GLY A 164 -3.21 -30.04 -0.84
CA GLY A 164 -3.73 -28.69 -0.62
C GLY A 164 -4.41 -28.53 0.75
N MET A 165 -4.57 -29.64 1.48
CA MET A 165 -5.06 -29.64 2.85
C MET A 165 -3.99 -29.10 3.80
N MET A 166 -4.16 -27.86 4.22
CA MET A 166 -3.23 -27.16 5.12
C MET A 166 -3.62 -27.42 6.57
N TYR A 167 -2.70 -27.96 7.35
CA TYR A 167 -2.81 -28.13 8.80
C TYR A 167 -1.99 -27.04 9.47
N ILE A 168 -2.64 -26.08 10.12
CA ILE A 168 -1.97 -24.94 10.76
C ILE A 168 -1.90 -25.18 12.26
N ARG A 169 -0.67 -25.30 12.81
CA ARG A 169 -0.41 -25.64 14.22
C ARG A 169 -1.21 -26.86 14.72
N GLY A 170 -1.38 -27.86 13.87
CA GLY A 170 -2.12 -29.09 14.18
C GLY A 170 -3.65 -28.97 14.09
N SER A 171 -4.18 -27.80 13.74
CA SER A 171 -5.60 -27.65 13.43
C SER A 171 -5.95 -28.33 12.11
N SER A 172 -7.07 -29.06 12.11
CA SER A 172 -7.62 -29.70 10.91
C SER A 172 -7.93 -28.67 9.81
N PRO A 173 -7.80 -29.02 8.51
CA PRO A 173 -8.02 -28.10 7.39
C PRO A 173 -9.37 -27.40 7.42
N GLU A 174 -10.43 -28.11 7.81
CA GLU A 174 -11.80 -27.60 7.92
C GLU A 174 -11.96 -26.51 9.00
N ASN A 175 -11.08 -26.48 10.00
CA ASN A 175 -11.08 -25.46 11.04
C ASN A 175 -10.24 -24.24 10.67
N ASN A 176 -9.41 -24.34 9.62
CA ASN A 176 -8.65 -23.24 9.09
C ASN A 176 -9.52 -22.42 8.13
N GLY A 177 -9.26 -21.12 8.03
CA GLY A 177 -10.00 -20.24 7.13
C GLY A 177 -9.10 -19.60 6.09
N VAL A 178 -9.63 -19.40 4.89
CA VAL A 178 -8.94 -18.70 3.81
C VAL A 178 -9.83 -17.64 3.21
N TRP A 179 -9.28 -16.44 3.05
CA TRP A 179 -9.95 -15.30 2.46
C TRP A 179 -9.12 -14.75 1.30
N ILE A 180 -9.79 -14.31 0.25
CA ILE A 180 -9.21 -13.55 -0.85
C ILE A 180 -9.90 -12.19 -0.88
N ASN A 181 -9.19 -11.09 -0.65
CA ASN A 181 -9.75 -9.73 -0.54
C ASN A 181 -10.98 -9.66 0.39
N THR A 182 -10.88 -10.24 1.58
CA THR A 182 -11.97 -10.32 2.58
C THR A 182 -13.13 -11.25 2.19
N LEU A 183 -13.09 -11.93 1.03
CA LEU A 183 -14.11 -12.91 0.64
C LEU A 183 -13.67 -14.33 1.02
N PRO A 184 -14.51 -15.12 1.72
CA PRO A 184 -14.17 -16.49 2.08
C PRO A 184 -14.06 -17.38 0.84
N VAL A 185 -12.97 -18.14 0.72
CA VAL A 185 -12.73 -19.05 -0.42
C VAL A 185 -12.34 -20.44 0.08
N GLY A 186 -13.13 -21.44 -0.31
CA GLY A 186 -12.94 -22.84 0.11
C GLY A 186 -12.16 -23.70 -0.88
N TYR A 187 -12.04 -23.28 -2.14
CA TYR A 187 -11.49 -24.10 -3.22
C TYR A 187 -10.20 -23.53 -3.79
N LEU A 188 -9.09 -23.89 -3.16
CA LEU A 188 -7.78 -23.27 -3.36
C LEU A 188 -6.83 -24.07 -4.25
N TYR A 189 -7.12 -25.35 -4.42
CA TYR A 189 -6.26 -26.25 -5.16
C TYR A 189 -7.08 -27.14 -6.07
N HIS A 190 -6.59 -27.24 -7.30
CA HIS A 190 -6.93 -28.26 -8.25
C HIS A 190 -6.38 -29.60 -7.75
N TRP A 191 -7.21 -30.65 -7.84
CA TRP A 191 -6.84 -32.05 -7.67
C TRP A 191 -6.25 -32.32 -6.29
N GLY A 192 -6.86 -31.71 -5.27
CA GLY A 192 -6.49 -31.90 -3.88
C GLY A 192 -5.10 -31.40 -3.51
N GLY A 193 -4.45 -30.55 -4.33
CA GLY A 193 -3.15 -29.92 -4.02
C GLY A 193 -2.13 -29.87 -5.14
N LEU A 194 -2.44 -30.45 -6.31
CA LEU A 194 -1.50 -30.53 -7.43
C LEU A 194 -1.11 -29.15 -7.95
N ARG A 195 -2.09 -28.24 -8.07
CA ARG A 195 -1.95 -26.88 -8.58
C ARG A 195 -2.88 -25.92 -7.82
N SER A 196 -2.44 -24.73 -7.43
CA SER A 196 -3.32 -23.70 -6.86
C SER A 196 -4.29 -23.19 -7.90
N THR A 197 -5.51 -22.88 -7.51
CA THR A 197 -6.51 -22.18 -8.34
C THR A 197 -6.21 -20.69 -8.51
N LEU A 198 -5.31 -20.13 -7.70
CA LEU A 198 -4.86 -18.74 -7.78
C LEU A 198 -3.88 -18.48 -8.91
N ASN A 199 -4.05 -17.34 -9.58
CA ASN A 199 -3.09 -16.88 -10.57
C ASN A 199 -1.97 -16.09 -9.86
N PRO A 200 -0.70 -16.53 -9.93
CA PRO A 200 0.40 -15.87 -9.22
C PRO A 200 0.59 -14.40 -9.65
N ALA A 201 0.22 -14.05 -10.87
CA ALA A 201 0.32 -12.67 -11.36
C ALA A 201 -0.69 -11.71 -10.72
N LEU A 202 -1.71 -12.23 -10.03
CA LEU A 202 -2.75 -11.44 -9.36
C LEU A 202 -2.50 -11.27 -7.87
N VAL A 203 -1.64 -12.09 -7.27
CA VAL A 203 -1.38 -12.06 -5.82
C VAL A 203 -0.49 -10.86 -5.49
N GLU A 204 -0.88 -10.06 -4.51
CA GLU A 204 -0.07 -8.97 -3.96
C GLU A 204 0.71 -9.45 -2.73
N ASP A 205 0.00 -10.05 -1.76
CA ASP A 205 0.59 -10.55 -0.54
C ASP A 205 -0.26 -11.68 0.08
N PHE A 206 0.40 -12.50 0.88
CA PHE A 206 -0.23 -13.47 1.78
C PHE A 206 0.06 -13.10 3.22
N ASN A 207 -0.99 -13.14 4.04
CA ASN A 207 -0.90 -12.98 5.49
C ASN A 207 -1.38 -14.27 6.15
N LEU A 208 -0.45 -15.10 6.59
CA LEU A 208 -0.73 -16.28 7.39
C LEU A 208 -0.79 -15.92 8.87
N PHE A 209 -1.94 -16.13 9.50
CA PHE A 209 -2.15 -16.00 10.92
C PHE A 209 -2.26 -17.38 11.56
N LEU A 210 -1.27 -17.76 12.36
CA LEU A 210 -1.24 -19.01 13.13
C LEU A 210 -2.19 -19.00 14.35
N GLY A 211 -2.98 -17.93 14.53
CA GLY A 211 -3.92 -17.71 15.63
C GLY A 211 -3.97 -16.23 16.06
N GLY A 212 -4.97 -15.84 16.85
CA GLY A 212 -5.10 -14.46 17.36
C GLY A 212 -5.35 -13.39 16.27
N TYR A 213 -6.03 -13.78 15.19
CA TYR A 213 -6.47 -12.85 14.15
C TYR A 213 -7.65 -11.99 14.62
N SER A 214 -7.94 -10.95 13.83
CA SER A 214 -9.01 -9.99 14.13
C SER A 214 -10.39 -10.65 14.06
N VAL A 215 -11.37 -10.08 14.78
CA VAL A 215 -12.76 -10.56 14.80
C VAL A 215 -13.47 -10.46 13.44
N GLU A 216 -12.91 -9.68 12.50
CA GLU A 216 -13.41 -9.59 11.12
C GLU A 216 -13.32 -10.92 10.37
N TYR A 217 -12.45 -11.82 10.83
CA TYR A 217 -12.30 -13.17 10.31
C TYR A 217 -13.02 -14.14 11.25
N MET A 218 -14.30 -14.35 10.94
CA MET A 218 -15.25 -15.08 11.78
C MET A 218 -15.08 -16.61 11.67
N ASP A 219 -15.74 -17.32 12.60
CA ASP A 219 -16.14 -18.74 12.49
C ASP A 219 -15.04 -19.76 12.17
N ARG A 220 -13.80 -19.51 12.62
CA ARG A 220 -12.70 -20.47 12.49
C ARG A 220 -11.99 -20.66 13.84
N LEU A 221 -11.63 -21.91 14.09
CA LEU A 221 -10.95 -22.33 15.33
C LEU A 221 -9.44 -22.50 15.11
N GLY A 222 -9.04 -22.70 13.85
CA GLY A 222 -7.67 -22.95 13.42
C GLY A 222 -6.94 -21.68 12.99
N GLY A 223 -5.92 -21.87 12.15
CA GLY A 223 -5.20 -20.78 11.50
C GLY A 223 -5.98 -20.12 10.38
N MET A 224 -5.47 -18.99 9.91
CA MET A 224 -6.10 -18.22 8.84
C MET A 224 -5.07 -17.80 7.80
N LEU A 225 -5.44 -17.89 6.53
CA LEU A 225 -4.70 -17.31 5.42
C LEU A 225 -5.53 -16.19 4.79
N ASP A 226 -5.04 -14.96 4.87
CA ASP A 226 -5.60 -13.80 4.17
C ASP A 226 -4.75 -13.50 2.93
N ILE A 227 -5.39 -13.57 1.77
CA ILE A 227 -4.77 -13.39 0.47
C ILE A 227 -5.24 -12.07 -0.10
N ARG A 228 -4.30 -11.20 -0.43
CA ARG A 228 -4.61 -9.95 -1.11
C ARG A 228 -4.25 -10.05 -2.57
N LEU A 229 -5.18 -9.68 -3.42
CA LEU A 229 -4.97 -9.52 -4.84
C LEU A 229 -4.65 -8.06 -5.14
N ARG A 230 -3.70 -7.86 -6.06
CA ARG A 230 -3.29 -6.52 -6.47
C ARG A 230 -4.43 -5.79 -7.19
N ALA A 231 -4.36 -4.46 -7.15
CA ALA A 231 -5.20 -3.63 -7.99
C ALA A 231 -4.97 -3.88 -9.49
N PRO A 232 -6.00 -3.75 -10.34
CA PRO A 232 -5.81 -3.75 -11.78
C PRO A 232 -5.02 -2.53 -12.25
N ARG A 233 -4.29 -2.67 -13.36
CA ARG A 233 -3.53 -1.55 -13.94
C ARG A 233 -4.46 -0.45 -14.46
N LYS A 234 -4.07 0.80 -14.23
CA LYS A 234 -4.82 2.00 -14.65
C LYS A 234 -4.16 2.77 -15.79
N ASP A 235 -2.89 2.48 -16.07
CA ASP A 235 -2.07 3.30 -16.98
C ASP A 235 -2.41 3.05 -18.45
N ARG A 236 -2.56 1.78 -18.84
CA ARG A 236 -2.91 1.36 -20.19
C ARG A 236 -3.43 -0.07 -20.17
N PHE A 237 -3.83 -0.55 -21.33
CA PHE A 237 -4.19 -1.95 -21.52
C PHE A 237 -2.93 -2.84 -21.54
N HIS A 238 -2.95 -3.92 -20.78
CA HIS A 238 -1.88 -4.94 -20.73
C HIS A 238 -2.49 -6.31 -20.94
N GLN A 239 -1.74 -7.17 -21.63
CA GLN A 239 -2.11 -8.55 -21.90
C GLN A 239 -0.91 -9.44 -21.65
N ARG A 240 -1.15 -10.58 -21.02
CA ARG A 240 -0.16 -11.62 -20.78
C ARG A 240 -0.77 -12.94 -21.19
N TYR A 241 -0.01 -13.73 -21.94
CA TYR A 241 -0.36 -15.08 -22.34
C TYR A 241 0.77 -16.00 -21.89
N SER A 242 0.41 -17.14 -21.33
CA SER A 242 1.34 -18.18 -20.94
C SER A 242 0.89 -19.49 -21.59
N ILE A 243 1.80 -20.09 -22.36
CA ILE A 243 1.58 -21.38 -23.01
C ILE A 243 2.65 -22.32 -22.46
N GLY A 244 2.20 -23.35 -21.73
CA GLY A 244 3.07 -24.40 -21.19
C GLY A 244 2.79 -25.74 -21.86
N THR A 245 3.42 -26.81 -21.40
CA THR A 245 3.15 -28.17 -21.92
C THR A 245 1.82 -28.73 -21.42
N PHE A 246 1.41 -28.34 -20.20
CA PHE A 246 0.27 -28.93 -19.49
C PHE A 246 -0.95 -28.00 -19.41
N GLU A 247 -0.70 -26.69 -19.43
CA GLU A 247 -1.70 -25.66 -19.19
C GLU A 247 -1.42 -24.43 -20.05
N SER A 248 -2.47 -23.63 -20.29
CA SER A 248 -2.29 -22.26 -20.75
C SER A 248 -3.19 -21.31 -19.99
N SER A 249 -2.71 -20.08 -19.86
CA SER A 249 -3.42 -19.02 -19.19
C SER A 249 -3.29 -17.71 -19.93
N PHE A 250 -4.25 -16.84 -19.68
CA PHE A 250 -4.16 -15.45 -20.07
C PHE A 250 -4.53 -14.55 -18.90
N LEU A 251 -4.03 -13.33 -18.95
CA LEU A 251 -4.39 -12.22 -18.09
C LEU A 251 -4.51 -10.98 -18.97
N ILE A 252 -5.66 -10.34 -18.89
CA ILE A 252 -5.94 -9.08 -19.58
C ILE A 252 -6.33 -8.06 -18.51
N GLU A 253 -5.76 -6.87 -18.57
CA GLU A 253 -6.04 -5.82 -17.58
C GLU A 253 -5.88 -4.42 -18.14
N GLY A 254 -6.51 -3.43 -17.51
CA GLY A 254 -6.33 -2.03 -17.87
C GLY A 254 -7.43 -1.10 -17.32
N PRO A 255 -7.34 0.20 -17.64
CA PRO A 255 -8.38 1.16 -17.33
C PRO A 255 -9.65 0.91 -18.16
N ILE A 256 -10.82 1.16 -17.57
CA ILE A 256 -12.09 1.25 -18.31
C ILE A 256 -12.32 2.73 -18.64
N GLY A 257 -12.30 3.06 -19.93
CA GLY A 257 -12.42 4.45 -20.40
C GLY A 257 -11.06 5.14 -20.49
N ALA A 258 -10.88 6.27 -19.79
CA ALA A 258 -9.66 7.07 -19.87
C ALA A 258 -8.50 6.42 -19.09
N ALA A 259 -7.27 6.54 -19.62
CA ALA A 259 -6.06 6.18 -18.88
C ALA A 259 -5.99 6.97 -17.56
N ASN A 260 -5.68 6.27 -16.47
CA ASN A 260 -5.72 6.76 -15.09
C ASN A 260 -7.09 7.26 -14.61
N GLY A 261 -8.19 6.86 -15.28
CA GLY A 261 -9.55 7.07 -14.79
C GLY A 261 -9.83 6.30 -13.51
N ASN A 262 -11.05 6.41 -12.98
CA ASN A 262 -11.40 5.78 -11.70
C ASN A 262 -11.69 4.28 -11.84
N ASP A 263 -12.01 3.81 -13.04
CA ASP A 263 -12.39 2.44 -13.30
C ASP A 263 -11.24 1.64 -13.91
N SER A 264 -11.00 0.45 -13.37
CA SER A 264 -9.98 -0.48 -13.87
C SER A 264 -10.42 -1.92 -13.67
N PHE A 265 -9.89 -2.83 -14.48
CA PHE A 265 -10.25 -4.24 -14.39
C PHE A 265 -9.10 -5.17 -14.75
N TYR A 266 -9.20 -6.40 -14.27
CA TYR A 266 -8.50 -7.52 -14.87
C TYR A 266 -9.42 -8.72 -15.03
N ILE A 267 -9.10 -9.57 -16.00
CA ILE A 267 -9.67 -10.90 -16.19
C ILE A 267 -8.49 -11.84 -16.46
N ALA A 268 -8.43 -12.93 -15.70
CA ALA A 268 -7.50 -14.02 -15.90
C ALA A 268 -8.27 -15.33 -16.00
N ALA A 269 -7.79 -16.23 -16.84
CA ALA A 269 -8.27 -17.60 -16.87
C ALA A 269 -7.15 -18.55 -17.24
N ARG A 270 -7.27 -19.79 -16.79
CA ARG A 270 -6.36 -20.88 -17.07
C ARG A 270 -7.13 -22.16 -17.30
N ARG A 271 -6.59 -23.01 -18.18
CA ARG A 271 -7.11 -24.34 -18.47
C ARG A 271 -5.97 -25.31 -18.70
N SER A 272 -6.08 -26.52 -18.15
CA SER A 272 -5.22 -27.64 -18.53
C SER A 272 -5.73 -28.32 -19.80
N TYR A 273 -4.80 -28.89 -20.57
CA TYR A 273 -5.11 -29.55 -21.85
C TYR A 273 -4.23 -30.76 -22.14
N ILE A 274 -3.57 -31.30 -21.11
CA ILE A 274 -2.74 -32.50 -21.28
C ILE A 274 -3.54 -33.68 -21.86
N ASP A 275 -4.86 -33.71 -21.62
CA ASP A 275 -5.80 -34.67 -22.18
C ASP A 275 -5.87 -34.64 -23.72
N LEU A 276 -5.54 -33.51 -24.35
CA LEU A 276 -5.50 -33.40 -25.81
C LEU A 276 -4.28 -34.06 -26.44
N PHE A 277 -3.21 -34.29 -25.66
CA PHE A 277 -1.91 -34.74 -26.17
C PHE A 277 -1.53 -36.14 -25.68
N ILE A 278 -2.07 -36.59 -24.56
CA ILE A 278 -1.71 -37.86 -23.92
C ILE A 278 -2.96 -38.73 -23.79
N SER A 279 -2.88 -39.97 -24.26
CA SER A 279 -3.95 -40.95 -24.06
C SER A 279 -4.00 -41.43 -22.60
N PRO A 280 -5.16 -41.88 -22.09
CA PRO A 280 -5.27 -42.48 -20.77
C PRO A 280 -4.24 -43.59 -20.53
N ASP A 281 -4.02 -44.49 -21.49
CA ASP A 281 -3.00 -45.55 -21.42
C ASP A 281 -1.58 -45.01 -21.18
N THR A 282 -1.21 -43.94 -21.89
CA THR A 282 0.12 -43.31 -21.74
C THR A 282 0.23 -42.63 -20.38
N PHE A 283 -0.85 -42.03 -19.89
CA PHE A 283 -0.91 -41.42 -18.56
C PHE A 283 -0.78 -42.47 -17.45
N ASN A 284 -1.50 -43.60 -17.52
CA ASN A 284 -1.37 -44.70 -16.56
C ASN A 284 0.05 -45.29 -16.55
N SER A 285 0.63 -45.51 -17.73
CA SER A 285 2.02 -45.98 -17.85
C SER A 285 3.00 -45.00 -17.20
N ALA A 286 2.80 -43.69 -17.37
CA ALA A 286 3.62 -42.65 -16.74
C ALA A 286 3.49 -42.61 -15.20
N LEU A 287 2.35 -43.06 -14.66
CA LEU A 287 2.14 -43.24 -13.22
C LEU A 287 2.72 -44.57 -12.69
N GLY A 288 3.37 -45.37 -13.54
CA GLY A 288 3.91 -46.68 -13.17
C GLY A 288 2.84 -47.78 -13.08
N ASN A 289 1.64 -47.52 -13.61
CA ASN A 289 0.55 -48.48 -13.66
C ASN A 289 0.48 -49.10 -15.07
N GLU A 290 1.21 -50.20 -15.24
CA GLU A 290 1.26 -50.95 -16.51
C GLU A 290 0.34 -52.19 -16.50
N ASP A 291 -0.13 -52.63 -15.32
CA ASP A 291 -1.04 -53.77 -15.21
C ASP A 291 -2.48 -53.32 -15.43
N LYS A 292 -3.08 -53.76 -16.53
CA LYS A 292 -4.48 -53.42 -16.87
C LYS A 292 -5.51 -54.01 -15.90
N ASN A 293 -5.10 -54.90 -15.01
CA ASN A 293 -5.95 -55.41 -13.93
C ASN A 293 -6.02 -54.45 -12.73
N ASP A 294 -5.11 -53.47 -12.66
CA ASP A 294 -5.13 -52.42 -11.64
C ASP A 294 -6.11 -51.29 -12.00
N ASP A 295 -6.45 -50.42 -11.04
CA ASP A 295 -7.31 -49.25 -11.26
C ASP A 295 -6.72 -48.34 -12.35
N GLN A 296 -7.50 -47.98 -13.36
CA GLN A 296 -7.01 -47.20 -14.50
C GLN A 296 -7.59 -45.79 -14.51
N VAL A 297 -6.77 -44.78 -14.75
CA VAL A 297 -7.26 -43.45 -15.14
C VAL A 297 -7.86 -43.56 -16.53
N ILE A 298 -9.14 -43.24 -16.70
CA ILE A 298 -9.83 -43.31 -18.00
C ILE A 298 -10.01 -41.94 -18.64
N THR A 299 -9.99 -40.86 -17.86
CA THR A 299 -9.91 -39.49 -18.38
C THR A 299 -8.72 -38.79 -17.75
N VAL A 300 -7.82 -38.29 -18.60
CA VAL A 300 -6.65 -37.55 -18.14
C VAL A 300 -7.12 -36.28 -17.40
N PRO A 301 -6.52 -35.98 -16.24
CA PRO A 301 -6.92 -34.87 -15.40
C PRO A 301 -7.10 -33.50 -16.08
N ARG A 302 -8.30 -32.93 -15.93
CA ARG A 302 -8.65 -31.58 -16.41
C ARG A 302 -8.95 -30.63 -15.27
N PHE A 303 -8.47 -29.41 -15.40
CA PHE A 303 -8.85 -28.31 -14.54
C PHE A 303 -8.97 -27.00 -15.30
N TYR A 304 -9.77 -26.09 -14.75
CA TYR A 304 -9.87 -24.72 -15.22
C TYR A 304 -10.12 -23.78 -14.04
N ASP A 305 -9.62 -22.56 -14.16
CA ASP A 305 -9.89 -21.48 -13.22
C ASP A 305 -10.06 -20.15 -13.94
N ALA A 306 -10.84 -19.25 -13.33
CA ALA A 306 -11.12 -17.92 -13.81
C ALA A 306 -11.20 -16.94 -12.65
N GLN A 307 -10.61 -15.77 -12.84
CA GLN A 307 -10.54 -14.69 -11.86
C GLN A 307 -10.83 -13.37 -12.57
N ALA A 308 -11.73 -12.57 -12.02
CA ALA A 308 -11.97 -11.22 -12.51
C ALA A 308 -12.12 -10.26 -11.34
N LEU A 309 -11.65 -9.03 -11.54
CA LEU A 309 -11.86 -7.95 -10.60
C LEU A 309 -12.09 -6.67 -11.37
N TRP A 310 -13.16 -5.98 -11.04
CA TRP A 310 -13.38 -4.59 -11.40
C TRP A 310 -13.22 -3.74 -10.14
N ARG A 311 -12.46 -2.65 -10.25
CA ARG A 311 -12.26 -1.67 -9.19
C ARG A 311 -12.66 -0.29 -9.69
N HIS A 312 -13.47 0.40 -8.89
CA HIS A 312 -13.80 1.81 -9.02
C HIS A 312 -13.20 2.59 -7.85
N GLU A 313 -12.39 3.60 -8.15
CA GLU A 313 -11.85 4.52 -7.15
C GLU A 313 -12.84 5.64 -6.84
N LEU A 314 -13.15 5.78 -5.56
CA LEU A 314 -13.85 6.92 -4.99
C LEU A 314 -12.80 7.96 -4.57
N SER A 315 -13.26 9.17 -4.21
CA SER A 315 -12.36 10.22 -3.74
C SER A 315 -11.50 9.81 -2.54
N ASN A 316 -12.06 9.02 -1.61
CA ASN A 316 -11.41 8.52 -0.40
C ASN A 316 -11.77 7.06 -0.12
N GLY A 317 -11.82 6.21 -1.15
CA GLY A 317 -12.30 4.84 -1.01
C GLY A 317 -12.30 4.05 -2.30
N THR A 318 -12.81 2.84 -2.24
CA THR A 318 -12.93 1.95 -3.39
C THR A 318 -14.23 1.16 -3.35
N VAL A 319 -14.70 0.80 -4.55
CA VAL A 319 -15.70 -0.25 -4.76
C VAL A 319 -15.05 -1.31 -5.63
N GLU A 320 -15.18 -2.58 -5.25
CA GLU A 320 -14.61 -3.71 -5.96
C GLU A 320 -15.67 -4.78 -6.18
N LEU A 321 -15.81 -5.24 -7.43
CA LEU A 321 -16.57 -6.43 -7.77
C LEU A 321 -15.56 -7.51 -8.17
N GLN A 322 -15.57 -8.61 -7.43
CA GLN A 322 -14.68 -9.74 -7.63
C GLN A 322 -15.48 -10.97 -8.06
N TYR A 323 -14.90 -11.74 -8.97
CA TYR A 323 -15.37 -13.06 -9.37
C TYR A 323 -14.20 -14.04 -9.33
N PHE A 324 -14.45 -15.23 -8.81
CA PHE A 324 -13.51 -16.33 -8.80
C PHE A 324 -14.26 -17.63 -9.08
N SER A 325 -13.72 -18.47 -9.96
CA SER A 325 -14.25 -19.80 -10.21
C SER A 325 -13.12 -20.78 -10.53
N ALA A 326 -13.34 -22.03 -10.17
CA ALA A 326 -12.46 -23.14 -10.48
C ALA A 326 -13.27 -24.42 -10.65
N GLY A 327 -12.76 -25.37 -11.41
CA GLY A 327 -13.34 -26.70 -11.50
C GLY A 327 -12.34 -27.76 -11.94
N ASP A 328 -12.63 -28.99 -11.52
CA ASP A 328 -11.85 -30.20 -11.75
C ASP A 328 -12.76 -31.33 -12.22
N GLU A 329 -12.25 -32.17 -13.12
CA GLU A 329 -12.94 -33.38 -13.59
C GLU A 329 -11.99 -34.57 -13.59
N LEU A 330 -12.30 -35.59 -12.80
CA LEU A 330 -11.58 -36.86 -12.72
C LEU A 330 -12.49 -38.03 -13.08
N LYS A 331 -11.97 -38.95 -13.91
CA LYS A 331 -12.60 -40.24 -14.15
C LYS A 331 -11.59 -41.37 -14.07
N LEU A 332 -11.90 -42.35 -13.24
CA LEU A 332 -11.13 -43.56 -13.00
C LEU A 332 -12.01 -44.79 -13.28
N ASP A 333 -11.40 -45.90 -13.62
CA ASP A 333 -12.02 -47.22 -13.68
C ASP A 333 -11.48 -48.03 -12.50
N ASN A 334 -12.35 -48.28 -11.52
CA ASN A 334 -12.03 -48.94 -10.27
C ASN A 334 -12.18 -50.46 -10.43
N ARG A 335 -11.08 -51.19 -10.28
CA ARG A 335 -10.98 -52.64 -10.54
C ARG A 335 -10.36 -53.42 -9.39
N THR A 336 -9.49 -52.79 -8.60
CA THR A 336 -8.77 -53.42 -7.48
C THR A 336 -9.52 -53.32 -6.16
N THR A 337 -10.10 -52.15 -5.86
CA THR A 337 -10.97 -51.97 -4.67
C THR A 337 -12.22 -52.85 -4.77
N ALA A 338 -12.63 -53.11 -6.01
CA ALA A 338 -13.65 -54.07 -6.43
C ALA A 338 -13.39 -55.53 -6.00
N ASN A 339 -12.14 -55.91 -5.74
CA ASN A 339 -11.83 -57.25 -5.21
C ASN A 339 -12.32 -57.43 -3.76
N SER A 340 -12.40 -56.33 -3.00
CA SER A 340 -12.94 -56.32 -1.63
C SER A 340 -14.43 -56.03 -1.56
N ASP A 341 -14.95 -55.22 -2.49
CA ASP A 341 -16.37 -54.87 -2.57
C ASP A 341 -16.83 -54.83 -4.04
N PRO A 342 -17.48 -55.89 -4.54
CA PRO A 342 -17.91 -55.99 -5.94
C PRO A 342 -18.89 -54.91 -6.39
N GLU A 343 -19.57 -54.22 -5.46
CA GLU A 343 -20.50 -53.13 -5.79
C GLU A 343 -19.76 -51.85 -6.23
N LEU A 344 -18.45 -51.74 -5.96
CA LEU A 344 -17.62 -50.60 -6.33
C LEU A 344 -16.88 -50.78 -7.69
N VAL A 345 -17.11 -51.90 -8.38
CA VAL A 345 -16.54 -52.17 -9.72
C VAL A 345 -17.09 -51.14 -10.73
N GLY A 346 -16.19 -50.51 -11.49
CA GLY A 346 -16.55 -49.71 -12.67
C GLY A 346 -16.09 -48.25 -12.61
N GLU A 347 -16.74 -47.39 -13.40
CA GLU A 347 -16.37 -45.97 -13.50
C GLU A 347 -16.62 -45.24 -12.17
N LEU A 348 -15.57 -44.61 -11.67
CA LEU A 348 -15.58 -43.58 -10.63
C LEU A 348 -15.40 -42.23 -11.32
N SER A 349 -16.40 -41.36 -11.25
CA SER A 349 -16.27 -39.97 -11.69
C SER A 349 -16.34 -39.01 -10.51
N GLN A 350 -15.53 -37.96 -10.57
CA GLN A 350 -15.59 -36.84 -9.63
C GLN A 350 -15.55 -35.54 -10.42
N ASP A 351 -16.58 -34.72 -10.25
CA ASP A 351 -16.71 -33.40 -10.81
C ASP A 351 -16.83 -32.39 -9.67
N SER A 352 -15.83 -31.53 -9.54
CA SER A 352 -15.79 -30.50 -8.51
C SER A 352 -15.83 -29.12 -9.17
N SER A 353 -16.65 -28.23 -8.64
CA SER A 353 -16.69 -26.85 -9.10
C SER A 353 -16.93 -25.89 -7.95
N TYR A 354 -16.31 -24.73 -8.04
CA TYR A 354 -16.45 -23.64 -7.10
C TYR A 354 -16.62 -22.33 -7.87
N GLN A 355 -17.50 -21.48 -7.36
CA GLN A 355 -17.64 -20.11 -7.82
C GLN A 355 -17.93 -19.21 -6.63
N THR A 356 -17.42 -17.99 -6.68
CA THR A 356 -17.78 -16.93 -5.75
C THR A 356 -17.82 -15.60 -6.49
N VAL A 357 -18.80 -14.78 -6.14
CA VAL A 357 -18.91 -13.39 -6.53
C VAL A 357 -18.98 -12.55 -5.27
N GLY A 358 -18.28 -11.43 -5.22
CA GLY A 358 -18.39 -10.53 -4.09
C GLY A 358 -18.19 -9.07 -4.44
N LEU A 359 -18.84 -8.23 -3.67
CA LEU A 359 -18.78 -6.79 -3.71
C LEU A 359 -18.15 -6.30 -2.41
N THR A 360 -17.05 -5.58 -2.53
CA THR A 360 -16.38 -4.93 -1.39
C THR A 360 -16.45 -3.42 -1.57
N TRP A 361 -16.83 -2.70 -0.52
CA TRP A 361 -16.83 -1.25 -0.48
C TRP A 361 -16.03 -0.78 0.73
N GLN A 362 -15.11 0.14 0.46
CA GLN A 362 -14.28 0.76 1.48
C GLN A 362 -14.37 2.28 1.34
N GLN A 363 -14.57 2.97 2.46
CA GLN A 363 -14.64 4.42 2.48
C GLN A 363 -13.98 4.98 3.72
N GLN A 364 -13.08 5.93 3.53
CA GLN A 364 -12.56 6.76 4.60
C GLN A 364 -13.37 8.06 4.66
N TRP A 365 -13.96 8.34 5.82
CA TRP A 365 -14.81 9.51 6.05
C TRP A 365 -14.02 10.68 6.65
N GLY A 366 -12.85 10.41 7.23
CA GLY A 366 -11.93 11.39 7.81
C GLY A 366 -10.71 10.71 8.42
N SER A 367 -9.99 11.41 9.31
CA SER A 367 -8.76 10.88 9.93
C SER A 367 -8.99 9.78 10.98
N ARG A 368 -10.24 9.59 11.45
CA ARG A 368 -10.57 8.67 12.55
C ARG A 368 -11.61 7.61 12.20
N TRP A 369 -12.25 7.72 11.03
CA TRP A 369 -13.40 6.88 10.69
C TRP A 369 -13.25 6.31 9.28
N SER A 370 -13.36 4.99 9.20
CA SER A 370 -13.48 4.24 7.97
C SER A 370 -14.66 3.28 8.05
N SER A 371 -15.17 2.89 6.91
CA SER A 371 -16.17 1.84 6.75
C SER A 371 -15.65 0.82 5.76
N HIS A 372 -15.87 -0.45 6.07
CA HIS A 372 -15.55 -1.59 5.23
C HIS A 372 -16.79 -2.49 5.20
N LEU A 373 -17.31 -2.77 4.02
CA LEU A 373 -18.42 -3.68 3.78
C LEU A 373 -17.99 -4.69 2.73
N ALA A 374 -18.23 -5.97 2.99
CA ALA A 374 -18.07 -7.04 2.02
C ALA A 374 -19.37 -7.85 1.96
N LEU A 375 -19.84 -8.13 0.75
CA LEU A 375 -20.98 -9.00 0.47
C LEU A 375 -20.53 -10.01 -0.56
N SER A 376 -20.72 -11.31 -0.31
CA SER A 376 -20.34 -12.34 -1.26
C SER A 376 -21.35 -13.47 -1.33
N GLN A 377 -21.39 -14.16 -2.45
CA GLN A 377 -22.13 -15.39 -2.61
C GLN A 377 -21.24 -16.42 -3.27
N GLY A 378 -21.07 -17.57 -2.61
CA GLY A 378 -20.30 -18.69 -3.07
C GLY A 378 -21.16 -19.94 -3.28
N GLU A 379 -20.79 -20.74 -4.27
CA GLU A 379 -21.38 -22.05 -4.52
C GLU A 379 -20.27 -23.05 -4.82
N GLN A 380 -20.28 -24.17 -4.09
CA GLN A 380 -19.45 -25.33 -4.35
C GLN A 380 -20.35 -26.51 -4.69
N ARG A 381 -20.01 -27.23 -5.76
CA ARG A 381 -20.66 -28.48 -6.13
C ARG A 381 -19.60 -29.55 -6.27
N ASP A 382 -19.83 -30.66 -5.59
CA ASP A 382 -19.00 -31.85 -5.70
C ASP A 382 -19.93 -33.01 -6.03
N SER A 383 -19.81 -33.50 -7.26
CA SER A 383 -20.49 -34.69 -7.75
C SER A 383 -19.49 -35.84 -7.74
N ILE A 384 -19.85 -36.93 -7.08
CA ILE A 384 -19.09 -38.18 -7.10
C ILE A 384 -20.05 -39.27 -7.54
N SER A 385 -19.66 -40.02 -8.57
CA SER A 385 -20.39 -41.18 -9.03
C SER A 385 -19.48 -42.40 -8.92
N VAL A 386 -20.03 -43.52 -8.44
CA VAL A 386 -19.30 -44.78 -8.27
C VAL A 386 -20.11 -45.91 -8.89
N GLY A 387 -19.48 -46.65 -9.80
CA GLY A 387 -20.08 -47.81 -10.43
C GLY A 387 -21.32 -47.46 -11.27
N THR A 388 -21.99 -48.50 -11.74
CA THR A 388 -23.27 -48.38 -12.45
C THR A 388 -24.16 -49.54 -12.02
N ASP A 389 -25.37 -49.22 -11.58
CA ASP A 389 -26.37 -50.22 -11.25
C ASP A 389 -26.76 -50.97 -12.52
N ALA A 390 -26.60 -52.30 -12.50
CA ALA A 390 -26.77 -53.14 -13.68
C ALA A 390 -28.22 -53.22 -14.18
N ASP A 391 -29.20 -52.91 -13.33
CA ASP A 391 -30.63 -52.97 -13.64
C ASP A 391 -31.16 -51.62 -14.15
N THR A 392 -30.59 -50.50 -13.69
CA THR A 392 -31.06 -49.14 -13.98
C THR A 392 -30.12 -48.33 -14.86
N GLY A 393 -28.85 -48.71 -14.96
CA GLY A 393 -27.80 -47.97 -15.68
C GLY A 393 -27.42 -46.63 -15.01
N LEU A 394 -27.85 -46.40 -13.77
CA LEU A 394 -27.58 -45.18 -13.00
C LEU A 394 -26.44 -45.41 -12.01
N PRO A 395 -25.66 -44.37 -11.65
CA PRO A 395 -24.63 -44.50 -10.63
C PRO A 395 -25.22 -44.69 -9.22
N TYR A 396 -24.52 -45.45 -8.36
CA TYR A 396 -25.00 -45.83 -7.02
C TYR A 396 -25.04 -44.66 -5.99
N PHE A 397 -24.26 -43.60 -6.22
CA PHE A 397 -24.17 -42.44 -5.31
C PHE A 397 -24.23 -41.13 -6.12
N ALA A 398 -24.82 -40.07 -5.55
CA ALA A 398 -24.83 -38.76 -6.20
C ALA A 398 -24.95 -37.55 -5.22
N ASP A 399 -24.13 -36.56 -5.55
CA ASP A 399 -24.22 -35.10 -5.30
C ASP A 399 -24.19 -34.56 -3.86
N SER A 400 -23.19 -33.70 -3.62
CA SER A 400 -23.21 -32.71 -2.54
C SER A 400 -23.14 -31.30 -3.11
N ILE A 401 -24.02 -30.42 -2.62
CA ILE A 401 -24.03 -28.99 -2.98
C ILE A 401 -23.90 -28.20 -1.69
N VAL A 402 -22.85 -27.39 -1.59
CA VAL A 402 -22.64 -26.46 -0.48
C VAL A 402 -22.81 -25.04 -1.00
N ARG A 403 -23.73 -24.29 -0.39
CA ARG A 403 -23.94 -22.87 -0.68
C ARG A 403 -23.46 -22.04 0.49
N THR A 404 -22.71 -20.98 0.20
CA THR A 404 -22.22 -20.03 1.21
C THR A 404 -22.73 -18.64 0.84
N THR A 405 -23.30 -17.93 1.79
CA THR A 405 -23.86 -16.58 1.63
C THR A 405 -23.22 -15.62 2.60
#